data_AF-A0A9X1WEK7-F1
#
_entry.id   AF-A0A9X1WEK7-F1
#
_cell.length_a   1.000
_cell.length_b   1.000
_cell.length_c   1.000
_cell.angle_alpha   90.00
_cell.angle_beta   90.00
_cell.angle_gamma   90.00
#
_symmetry.space_group_name_H-M   'P 1'
#
loop_
_entity.id
_entity.type
_entity.pdbx_description
1 polymer ?
#
loop_
_entity_poly.entity_id
_entity_poly.type
_entity_poly.pdbx_seq_one_letter_code
_entity_poly.pdbx_strand_id
1 'polypeptide(L)'
;MTTVFGIDPSQVSATAHALDAEASEVAATAEHLADGVPPAASLPGGRTVAALAEGAGRVAAAVDGEARVVEVVSRDLRTFVEAVDLAEQDAAASLTATTPGGGR
;
A
#
# COMPACT_ATOMS: atom_id res chain seq x y z
N MET A 1 4.47 23.48 8.41
CA MET A 1 4.75 22.28 7.60
C MET A 1 6.15 22.45 7.06
N THR A 2 7.05 21.54 7.42
CA THR A 2 8.47 21.63 7.05
C THR A 2 8.69 20.67 5.90
N THR A 3 9.09 21.20 4.74
CA THR A 3 9.50 20.36 3.62
C THR A 3 10.94 19.91 3.86
N VAL A 4 11.19 18.60 3.71
CA VAL A 4 12.49 17.97 3.89
C VAL A 4 13.01 17.60 2.50
N PHE A 5 14.12 18.21 2.07
CA PHE A 5 14.63 18.07 0.69
C PHE A 5 13.59 18.35 -0.42
N GLY A 6 12.61 19.22 -0.16
CA GLY A 6 11.51 19.52 -1.09
C GLY A 6 10.36 18.50 -1.10
N ILE A 7 10.44 17.46 -0.26
CA ILE A 7 9.38 16.48 0.00
C ILE A 7 8.59 16.96 1.22
N ASP A 8 7.29 16.71 1.25
CA ASP A 8 6.45 16.87 2.45
C ASP A 8 6.15 15.48 3.04
N PRO A 9 6.89 15.02 4.06
CA PRO A 9 6.73 13.68 4.62
C PRO A 9 5.31 13.43 5.14
N SER A 10 4.63 14.48 5.60
CA SER A 10 3.25 14.36 6.11
C SER A 10 2.25 14.06 5.00
N GLN A 11 2.43 14.65 3.81
CA GLN A 11 1.61 14.32 2.64
C GLN A 11 1.89 12.91 2.14
N VAL A 12 3.16 12.51 2.07
CA VAL A 12 3.53 11.15 1.61
C VAL A 12 2.96 10.09 2.56
N SER A 13 3.05 10.32 3.87
CA SER A 13 2.46 9.45 4.89
C SER A 13 0.93 9.40 4.79
N ALA A 14 0.27 10.54 4.58
CA ALA A 14 -1.18 10.57 4.36
C ALA A 14 -1.58 9.79 3.10
N THR A 15 -0.82 9.90 2.01
CA THR A 15 -1.04 9.11 0.80
C THR A 15 -0.84 7.62 1.06
N ALA A 16 0.22 7.22 1.77
CA ALA A 16 0.43 5.81 2.14
C ALA A 16 -0.75 5.24 2.94
N HIS A 17 -1.28 6.00 3.91
CA HIS A 17 -2.46 5.60 4.66
C HIS A 17 -3.73 5.47 3.81
N ALA A 18 -3.93 6.38 2.84
CA ALA A 18 -5.06 6.28 1.91
C ALA A 18 -4.95 5.02 1.05
N LEU A 19 -3.75 4.71 0.54
CA LEU A 19 -3.52 3.49 -0.24
C LEU A 19 -3.74 2.21 0.58
N ASP A 20 -3.37 2.19 1.87
CA ASP A 20 -3.66 1.05 2.76
C ASP A 20 -5.17 0.82 2.92
N ALA A 21 -5.95 1.90 3.05
CA ALA A 21 -7.40 1.81 3.15
C ALA A 21 -8.01 1.29 1.85
N GLU A 22 -7.59 1.83 0.71
CA GLU A 22 -8.04 1.37 -0.62
C GLU A 22 -7.69 -0.11 -0.85
N ALA A 23 -6.46 -0.52 -0.53
CA ALA A 23 -6.05 -1.92 -0.64
C ALA A 23 -6.94 -2.85 0.19
N SER A 24 -7.26 -2.47 1.43
CA SER A 24 -8.15 -3.24 2.30
C SER A 24 -9.57 -3.36 1.72
N GLU A 25 -10.11 -2.29 1.15
CA GLU A 25 -11.43 -2.30 0.50
C GLU A 25 -11.46 -3.18 -0.75
N VAL A 26 -10.41 -3.13 -1.56
CA VAL A 26 -10.25 -3.97 -2.76
C VAL A 26 -10.10 -5.45 -2.38
N ALA A 27 -9.31 -5.76 -1.35
CA ALA A 27 -9.17 -7.12 -0.82
C ALA A 27 -10.51 -7.67 -0.30
N ALA A 28 -11.25 -6.88 0.47
CA ALA A 28 -12.58 -7.27 0.95
C ALA A 28 -13.57 -7.52 -0.20
N THR A 29 -13.46 -6.74 -1.29
CA THR A 29 -14.25 -6.95 -2.50
C THR A 29 -13.89 -8.25 -3.21
N ALA A 30 -12.59 -8.60 -3.28
CA ALA A 30 -12.13 -9.87 -3.82
C ALA A 30 -12.67 -11.07 -3.02
N GLU A 31 -12.64 -10.99 -1.69
CA GLU A 31 -13.22 -12.01 -0.80
C GLU A 31 -14.72 -12.16 -1.04
N HIS A 32 -15.46 -11.04 -1.13
CA HIS A 32 -16.90 -11.08 -1.39
C HIS A 32 -17.24 -11.71 -2.75
N LEU A 33 -16.44 -11.44 -3.78
CA LEU A 33 -16.58 -12.08 -5.10
C LEU A 33 -16.29 -13.58 -5.05
N ALA A 34 -15.29 -14.00 -4.26
CA ALA A 34 -14.97 -15.41 -4.08
C ALA A 34 -16.08 -16.16 -3.32
N ASP A 35 -16.60 -15.57 -2.24
CA ASP A 35 -17.65 -16.15 -1.39
C ASP A 35 -19.02 -16.16 -2.06
N GLY A 36 -19.31 -15.14 -2.88
CA GLY A 36 -20.56 -15.02 -3.62
C GLY A 36 -20.75 -16.07 -4.72
N VAL A 37 -19.72 -16.87 -5.00
CA VAL A 37 -19.69 -17.86 -6.07
C VAL A 37 -19.72 -19.26 -5.45
N PRO A 38 -20.87 -19.96 -5.48
CA PRO A 38 -20.94 -21.31 -4.95
C PRO A 38 -19.98 -22.25 -5.67
N PRO A 39 -19.40 -23.24 -4.98
CA PRO A 39 -18.56 -24.23 -5.65
C PRO A 39 -19.34 -24.92 -6.77
N ALA A 40 -18.69 -25.14 -7.91
CA ALA A 40 -19.32 -25.63 -9.14
C ALA A 40 -20.13 -26.94 -8.95
N ALA A 41 -19.75 -27.77 -7.98
CA ALA A 41 -20.44 -29.01 -7.63
C ALA A 41 -21.84 -28.79 -7.02
N SER A 42 -22.12 -27.60 -6.48
CA SER A 42 -23.36 -27.24 -5.79
C SER A 42 -24.37 -26.52 -6.69
N LEU A 43 -24.02 -26.28 -7.96
CA LEU A 43 -24.81 -25.44 -8.85
C LEU A 43 -25.61 -26.28 -9.86
N PRO A 44 -26.97 -26.19 -9.86
CA PRO A 44 -27.79 -26.77 -10.90
C PRO A 44 -27.59 -25.97 -12.20
N GLY A 45 -26.85 -26.52 -13.16
CA GLY A 45 -26.58 -25.82 -14.43
C GLY A 45 -25.43 -26.36 -15.28
N GLY A 46 -24.74 -27.42 -14.83
CA GLY A 46 -23.75 -28.12 -15.64
C GLY A 46 -22.54 -27.26 -16.03
N ARG A 47 -21.97 -27.52 -17.21
CA ARG A 47 -20.68 -26.93 -17.65
C ARG A 47 -20.67 -25.40 -17.67
N THR A 48 -21.78 -24.75 -18.04
CA THR A 48 -21.84 -23.28 -18.14
C THR A 48 -21.71 -22.62 -16.78
N VAL A 49 -22.38 -23.16 -15.76
CA VAL A 49 -22.31 -22.58 -14.42
C VAL A 49 -20.96 -22.86 -13.76
N ALA A 50 -20.35 -24.02 -14.04
CA ALA A 50 -18.96 -24.28 -13.65
C ALA A 50 -17.98 -23.27 -14.27
N ALA A 51 -18.14 -22.93 -15.55
CA ALA A 51 -17.30 -21.95 -16.22
C ALA A 51 -17.48 -20.52 -15.68
N LEU A 52 -18.70 -20.15 -15.28
CA LEU A 52 -18.96 -18.88 -14.60
C LEU A 52 -18.29 -18.83 -13.23
N ALA A 53 -18.38 -19.91 -12.45
CA ALA A 53 -17.73 -20.00 -11.15
C ALA A 53 -16.20 -19.90 -11.26
N GLU A 54 -15.61 -20.59 -12.23
CA GLU A 54 -14.17 -20.50 -12.54
C GLU A 54 -13.78 -19.08 -12.99
N GLY A 55 -14.59 -18.45 -13.85
CA GLY A 55 -14.37 -17.08 -14.29
C GLY A 55 -14.39 -16.08 -13.15
N ALA A 56 -15.36 -16.19 -12.24
CA ALA A 56 -15.44 -15.31 -11.08
C ALA A 56 -14.30 -15.54 -10.10
N GLY A 57 -13.85 -16.78 -9.90
CA GLY A 57 -12.64 -17.08 -9.11
C GLY A 57 -11.38 -16.44 -9.71
N ARG A 58 -11.23 -16.43 -11.04
CA ARG A 58 -10.12 -15.72 -11.70
C ARG A 58 -10.18 -14.20 -11.49
N VAL A 59 -11.38 -13.61 -11.54
CA VAL A 59 -11.56 -12.18 -11.28
C VAL A 59 -11.22 -11.86 -9.84
N ALA A 60 -11.72 -12.62 -8.86
CA ALA A 60 -11.38 -12.44 -7.46
C ALA A 60 -9.87 -12.50 -7.21
N ALA A 61 -9.17 -13.48 -7.80
CA ALA A 61 -7.72 -13.59 -7.69
C ALA A 61 -6.97 -12.42 -8.33
N ALA A 62 -7.48 -11.86 -9.43
CA ALA A 62 -6.89 -10.68 -10.06
C ALA A 62 -7.05 -9.43 -9.17
N VAL A 63 -8.24 -9.23 -8.61
CA VAL A 63 -8.56 -8.10 -7.71
C VAL A 63 -7.72 -8.19 -6.41
N ASP A 64 -7.57 -9.37 -5.83
CA ASP A 64 -6.66 -9.59 -4.69
C ASP A 64 -5.20 -9.26 -5.04
N GLY A 65 -4.78 -9.63 -6.25
CA GLY A 65 -3.46 -9.26 -6.78
C GLY A 65 -3.25 -7.74 -6.88
N GLU A 66 -4.26 -7.01 -7.32
CA GLU A 66 -4.23 -5.54 -7.38
C GLU A 66 -4.12 -4.92 -5.98
N ALA A 67 -4.89 -5.41 -5.00
CA ALA A 67 -4.80 -4.97 -3.62
C ALA A 67 -3.36 -5.11 -3.07
N ARG A 68 -2.73 -6.26 -3.29
CA ARG A 68 -1.35 -6.51 -2.86
C ARG A 68 -0.34 -5.56 -3.50
N VAL A 69 -0.53 -5.18 -4.76
CA VAL A 69 0.35 -4.20 -5.42
C VAL A 69 0.21 -2.84 -4.74
N VAL A 70 -1.02 -2.43 -4.39
CA VAL A 70 -1.27 -1.16 -3.68
C VAL A 70 -0.66 -1.18 -2.28
N GLU A 71 -0.73 -2.30 -1.55
CA GLU A 71 -0.06 -2.48 -0.25
C GLU A 71 1.47 -2.36 -0.35
N VAL A 72 2.07 -2.89 -1.42
CA VAL A 72 3.51 -2.75 -1.64
C VAL A 72 3.87 -1.28 -1.84
N VAL A 73 3.10 -0.56 -2.64
CA VAL A 73 3.33 0.88 -2.87
C VAL A 73 3.18 1.67 -1.57
N SER A 74 2.14 1.42 -0.76
CA SER A 74 1.94 2.10 0.52
C SER A 74 3.09 1.84 1.50
N ARG A 75 3.63 0.61 1.50
CA ARG A 75 4.78 0.24 2.32
C ARG A 75 6.05 0.96 1.86
N ASP A 76 6.30 0.98 0.56
CA ASP A 76 7.47 1.64 -0.02
C ASP A 76 7.46 3.15 0.28
N LEU A 77 6.28 3.78 0.22
CA LEU A 77 6.12 5.19 0.62
C LEU A 77 6.44 5.44 2.11
N ARG A 78 6.05 4.53 3.00
CA ARG A 78 6.39 4.61 4.43
C ARG A 78 7.89 4.46 4.67
N THR A 79 8.51 3.46 4.05
CA THR A 79 9.97 3.27 4.11
C THR A 79 10.73 4.46 3.54
N PHE A 80 10.21 5.08 2.49
CA PHE A 80 10.77 6.31 1.95
C PHE A 80 10.70 7.48 2.94
N VAL A 81 9.56 7.68 3.61
CA VAL A 81 9.43 8.72 4.66
C VAL A 81 10.43 8.49 5.80
N GLU A 82 10.58 7.25 6.27
CA GLU A 82 11.58 6.89 7.30
C GLU A 82 13.01 7.24 6.85
N ALA A 83 13.36 6.97 5.59
CA ALA A 83 14.67 7.31 5.03
C ALA A 83 14.89 8.83 4.95
N VAL A 84 13.85 9.60 4.61
CA VAL A 84 13.90 11.07 4.57
C VAL A 84 14.12 11.65 5.98
N ASP A 85 13.40 11.14 6.98
CA ASP A 85 13.53 11.57 8.38
C ASP A 85 14.94 11.24 8.93
N LEU A 86 15.49 10.07 8.61
CA LEU A 86 16.86 9.69 8.98
C LEU A 86 17.89 10.62 8.34
N ALA A 87 17.74 10.92 7.05
CA ALA A 87 18.63 11.83 6.34
C ALA A 87 18.60 13.26 6.92
N GLU A 88 17.44 13.73 7.38
CA GLU A 88 17.33 15.03 8.07
C GLU A 88 18.06 15.03 9.41
N GLN A 89 17.89 13.98 10.21
CA GLN A 89 18.55 13.84 11.51
C GLN A 89 20.08 13.83 11.36
N ASP A 90 20.61 13.10 10.37
CA ASP A 90 22.04 13.06 10.06
C ASP A 90 22.57 14.42 9.59
N ALA A 91 21.80 15.16 8.78
CA ALA A 91 22.16 16.50 8.36
C ALA A 91 22.19 17.49 9.54
N ALA A 92 21.20 17.43 10.43
CA ALA A 92 21.13 18.26 11.64
C ALA A 92 22.29 17.96 12.62
N ALA A 93 22.62 16.68 12.80
CA ALA A 93 23.77 16.25 13.61
C ALA A 93 25.10 16.75 13.02
N SER A 94 25.25 16.72 11.70
CA SER A 94 26.46 17.21 11.02
C SER A 94 26.65 18.73 11.20
N LEU A 95 25.58 19.51 11.12
CA LEU A 95 25.61 20.98 11.32
C LEU A 95 25.98 21.36 12.75
N THR A 96 25.44 20.65 13.74
CA THR A 96 25.76 20.89 15.16
C THR A 96 27.19 20.48 15.50
N ALA A 97 27.71 19.39 14.93
CA ALA A 97 29.11 18.98 15.07
C ALA A 97 30.12 19.95 14.43
N THR A 98 29.70 20.69 13.40
CA THR A 98 30.55 21.65 12.66
C THR A 98 30.58 23.04 13.29
N THR A 99 29.99 23.24 14.47
CA THR A 99 30.11 24.50 15.24
C THR A 99 31.15 24.37 16.38
N PRO A 100 32.48 24.38 16.10
CA PRO A 100 33.47 24.64 17.14
C PRO A 100 33.54 26.16 17.38
N GLY A 101 33.64 26.55 18.65
CA GLY A 101 33.62 27.94 19.09
C GLY A 101 34.48 28.89 18.25
N GLY A 102 33.83 29.89 17.66
CA GLY A 102 34.46 31.05 17.04
C GLY A 102 33.92 32.32 17.69
N GLY A 103 34.64 32.84 18.68
CA GLY A 103 34.34 34.13 19.31
C GLY A 103 35.07 34.31 20.63
N ARG A 104 36.34 34.72 20.54
CA ARG A 104 37.06 35.39 21.65
C ARG A 104 36.45 36.76 21.92
#